data_AF-A0A1I7W4J3-F1
#
_entry.id   AF-A0A1I7W4J3-F1
#
_cell.length_a   1.000
_cell.length_b   1.000
_cell.length_c   1.000
_cell.angle_alpha   90.00
_cell.angle_beta   90.00
_cell.angle_gamma   90.00
#
_symmetry.space_group_name_H-M   'P 1'
#
loop_
_entity.id
_entity.type
_entity.pdbx_description
1 polymer ?
#
loop_
_entity_poly.entity_id
_entity_poly.type
_entity_poly.pdbx_seq_one_letter_code
_entity_poly.pdbx_strand_id
1 'polypeptide(L)'
;MACWIVSLDGGPKKPNQAAIVINDKIYSFGSCCCYERGFIEPELAFGVHVLNPADYRWQFVQTRRFEPNPSEQFIDGTGEIYQPYGEIPTLRSGHSVVAYKGKAYMWGGYCYGREILSTSLYCFDPEERTWSVIPHVGPTPAPREKHTAVVFNDMMIIYGGLINNQLRFCENVWGYNFRTRKWYSTLITGDIPRGRIHHTACVIEKKMYVFGGVDQSNHALYLNVLDLRRGHWETTNVTGHRPYAVRDACCWVHNNKMYIFAGCRHRDGQYVPSLYRFDPEISMWSKIRPFGFRGASGRQHHCGVVVGDCAYVFTGLTQSIVFTEMFGYGYVMEMCDLHVLSFNWTLKDLSAIAVLQHGLYRIDSDELPLELKVHLAMMTESNDLL
;
A
#
# COMPACT_ATOMS: atom_id res chain seq x y z
N MET A 1 22.93 1.23 -5.02
CA MET A 1 22.86 0.41 -3.78
C MET A 1 21.79 1.02 -2.88
N ALA A 2 21.07 0.24 -2.07
CA ALA A 2 19.98 0.76 -1.24
C ALA A 2 20.43 0.93 0.23
N CYS A 3 19.99 2.00 0.89
CA CYS A 3 20.39 2.34 2.26
C CYS A 3 19.15 2.71 3.10
N TRP A 4 18.98 2.09 4.27
CA TRP A 4 17.98 2.53 5.24
C TRP A 4 18.50 3.78 5.95
N ILE A 5 17.81 4.90 5.73
CA ILE A 5 18.21 6.22 6.19
C ILE A 5 17.31 6.75 7.31
N VAL A 6 16.11 6.23 7.52
CA VAL A 6 15.21 6.68 8.59
C VAL A 6 14.59 5.47 9.29
N SER A 7 14.44 5.57 10.61
CA SER A 7 13.68 4.65 11.46
C SER A 7 13.02 5.48 12.56
N LEU A 8 11.73 5.76 12.40
CA LEU A 8 10.94 6.59 13.31
C LEU A 8 9.79 5.78 13.90
N ASP A 9 9.39 6.12 15.11
CA ASP A 9 8.16 5.62 15.74
C ASP A 9 7.10 6.74 15.81
N GLY A 10 5.91 6.41 16.33
CA GLY A 10 4.84 7.37 16.61
C GLY A 10 3.96 7.73 15.42
N GLY A 11 4.04 6.98 14.32
CA GLY A 11 3.11 7.09 13.20
C GLY A 11 1.68 6.68 13.57
N PRO A 12 0.76 6.60 12.58
CA PRO A 12 -0.64 6.28 12.82
C PRO A 12 -0.83 4.97 13.60
N LYS A 13 -1.40 5.06 14.80
CA LYS A 13 -1.56 3.93 15.74
C LYS A 13 -2.59 2.89 15.30
N LYS A 14 -3.50 3.27 14.40
CA LYS A 14 -4.47 2.35 13.78
C LYS A 14 -3.99 2.08 12.35
N PRO A 15 -3.40 0.92 12.06
CA PRO A 15 -2.72 0.71 10.80
C PRO A 15 -3.69 0.87 9.63
N ASN A 16 -3.35 1.82 8.76
CA ASN A 16 -3.93 1.98 7.44
C ASN A 16 -3.42 0.85 6.54
N GLN A 17 -4.32 0.28 5.75
CA GLN A 17 -4.04 -0.90 4.92
C GLN A 17 -3.75 -0.54 3.46
N ALA A 18 -3.92 0.73 3.10
CA ALA A 18 -3.63 1.24 1.78
C ALA A 18 -2.95 2.60 1.87
N ALA A 19 -1.97 2.81 1.01
CA ALA A 19 -1.29 4.09 0.88
C ALA A 19 -0.97 4.37 -0.59
N ILE A 20 -0.97 5.66 -0.92
CA ILE A 20 -0.66 6.16 -2.25
C ILE A 20 0.11 7.48 -2.14
N VAL A 21 0.71 7.89 -3.25
CA VAL A 21 1.39 9.18 -3.36
C VAL A 21 0.54 10.13 -4.20
N ILE A 22 0.34 11.35 -3.68
CA ILE A 22 -0.31 12.44 -4.40
C ILE A 22 0.51 13.71 -4.15
N ASN A 23 0.94 14.40 -5.21
CA ASN A 23 1.67 15.67 -5.14
C ASN A 23 2.84 15.62 -4.14
N ASP A 24 3.70 14.60 -4.27
CA ASP A 24 4.88 14.35 -3.42
C ASP A 24 4.59 14.12 -1.94
N LYS A 25 3.33 13.92 -1.55
CA LYS A 25 2.93 13.52 -0.20
C LYS A 25 2.40 12.10 -0.18
N ILE A 26 2.59 11.42 0.94
CA ILE A 26 2.11 10.05 1.13
C ILE A 26 0.80 10.12 1.90
N TYR A 27 -0.29 9.68 1.27
CA TYR A 27 -1.58 9.55 1.91
C TYR A 27 -1.83 8.10 2.27
N SER A 28 -2.33 7.90 3.48
CA SER A 28 -2.54 6.61 4.09
C SER A 28 -4.01 6.53 4.54
N PHE A 29 -4.68 5.46 4.13
CA PHE A 29 -6.12 5.30 4.19
C PHE A 29 -6.53 4.06 4.98
N GLY A 30 -7.49 4.26 5.87
CA GLY A 30 -8.12 3.18 6.61
C GLY A 30 -8.07 3.40 8.12
N SER A 31 -8.41 2.33 8.82
CA SER A 31 -8.22 2.17 10.26
C SER A 31 -8.64 0.73 10.53
N CYS A 32 -7.68 -0.19 10.53
CA CYS A 32 -7.97 -1.54 11.00
C CYS A 32 -7.83 -1.54 12.52
N CYS A 33 -8.94 -1.67 13.25
CA CYS A 33 -8.86 -2.16 14.62
C CYS A 33 -8.61 -3.66 14.54
N CYS A 34 -7.41 -4.14 14.89
CA CYS A 34 -7.31 -5.52 15.33
C CYS A 34 -7.39 -5.55 16.87
N TYR A 35 -8.29 -6.40 17.39
CA TYR A 35 -8.35 -6.90 18.77
C TYR A 35 -9.17 -6.22 19.88
N GLU A 36 -9.81 -5.06 19.71
CA GLU A 36 -10.86 -4.66 20.65
C GLU A 36 -12.25 -5.11 20.18
N ARG A 37 -12.57 -6.39 20.43
CA ARG A 37 -13.95 -6.86 20.48
C ARG A 37 -14.64 -6.20 21.68
N GLY A 38 -15.11 -4.97 21.55
CA GLY A 38 -15.89 -4.36 22.62
C GLY A 38 -16.36 -2.94 22.38
N PHE A 39 -15.55 -2.09 21.77
CA PHE A 39 -15.89 -0.68 21.60
C PHE A 39 -15.43 -0.19 20.23
N ILE A 40 -16.31 -0.33 19.23
CA ILE A 40 -16.23 0.56 18.06
C ILE A 40 -16.82 1.88 18.57
N GLU A 41 -15.99 2.84 18.93
CA GLU A 41 -16.48 4.20 19.15
C GLU A 41 -17.20 4.65 17.86
N PRO A 42 -18.50 4.98 17.92
CA PRO A 42 -19.29 5.37 16.75
C PRO A 42 -18.75 6.60 16.00
N GLU A 43 -17.83 7.33 16.62
CA GLU A 43 -17.26 8.60 16.14
C GLU A 43 -15.92 8.44 15.39
N LEU A 44 -15.38 7.22 15.27
CA LEU A 44 -14.14 6.98 14.51
C LEU A 44 -14.40 7.00 13.01
N ALA A 45 -14.34 8.20 12.44
CA ALA A 45 -14.33 8.42 11.00
C ALA A 45 -13.23 7.59 10.30
N PHE A 46 -13.45 7.26 9.03
CA PHE A 46 -12.43 6.61 8.21
C PHE A 46 -11.16 7.45 8.17
N GLY A 47 -10.09 6.92 8.76
CA GLY A 47 -8.86 7.65 8.98
C GLY A 47 -8.15 7.98 7.67
N VAL A 48 -7.78 9.26 7.53
CA VAL A 48 -6.88 9.73 6.48
C VAL A 48 -5.69 10.39 7.16
N HIS A 49 -4.50 9.88 6.89
CA HIS A 49 -3.26 10.46 7.39
C HIS A 49 -2.37 10.85 6.22
N VAL A 50 -1.65 11.94 6.36
CA VAL A 50 -0.67 12.39 5.38
C VAL A 50 0.71 12.45 6.02
N LEU A 51 1.70 11.87 5.34
CA LEU A 51 3.11 11.99 5.67
C LEU A 51 3.74 12.96 4.70
N ASN A 52 4.49 13.93 5.22
CA ASN A 52 5.34 14.81 4.42
C ASN A 52 6.75 14.19 4.30
N PRO A 53 7.18 13.78 3.08
CA PRO A 53 8.50 13.20 2.88
C PRO A 53 9.68 14.12 3.18
N ALA A 54 9.45 15.44 3.26
CA ALA A 54 10.50 16.42 3.50
C ALA A 54 10.96 16.48 4.97
N ASP A 55 10.07 16.16 5.92
CA ASP A 55 10.32 16.23 7.37
C ASP A 55 9.96 14.91 8.11
N TYR A 56 9.44 13.92 7.38
CA TYR A 56 8.98 12.64 7.90
C TYR A 56 7.88 12.74 8.97
N ARG A 57 7.07 13.81 8.92
CA ARG A 57 5.99 14.03 9.88
C ARG A 57 4.62 13.60 9.36
N TRP A 58 3.94 12.82 10.19
CA TRP A 58 2.55 12.43 10.00
C TRP A 58 1.60 13.50 10.51
N GLN A 59 0.49 13.68 9.80
CA GLN A 59 -0.60 14.54 10.21
C GLN A 59 -1.93 13.84 9.95
N PHE A 60 -2.86 13.95 10.89
CA PHE A 60 -4.23 13.54 10.67
C PHE A 60 -4.94 14.54 9.76
N VAL A 61 -5.62 14.04 8.73
CA VAL A 61 -6.38 14.87 7.79
C VAL A 61 -7.84 14.91 8.25
N GLN A 62 -8.22 16.00 8.92
CA GLN A 62 -9.62 16.24 9.25
C GLN A 62 -10.45 16.42 7.97
N THR A 63 -11.31 15.45 7.70
CA THR A 63 -12.20 15.47 6.53
C THR A 63 -13.35 16.43 6.73
N ARG A 64 -13.80 17.03 5.63
CA ARG A 64 -14.97 17.92 5.54
C ARG A 64 -16.10 17.22 4.80
N ARG A 65 -17.32 17.71 5.01
CA ARG A 65 -18.48 17.29 4.22
C ARG A 65 -18.29 17.78 2.79
N PHE A 66 -18.47 16.89 1.82
CA PHE A 66 -18.55 17.27 0.42
C PHE A 66 -19.89 17.93 0.13
N GLU A 67 -19.84 19.14 -0.43
CA GLU A 67 -20.99 19.88 -0.92
C GLU A 67 -20.77 20.14 -2.42
N PRO A 68 -21.55 19.51 -3.32
CA PRO A 68 -21.41 19.72 -4.74
C PRO A 68 -21.69 21.18 -5.08
N ASN A 69 -20.82 21.82 -5.87
CA ASN A 69 -21.10 23.16 -6.40
C ASN A 69 -22.31 23.10 -7.34
N PRO A 70 -23.43 23.81 -7.07
CA PRO A 70 -24.63 23.74 -7.90
C PRO A 70 -24.42 24.20 -9.34
N SER A 71 -23.40 25.02 -9.60
CA SER A 71 -23.04 25.50 -10.94
C SER A 71 -22.08 24.56 -11.68
N GLU A 72 -21.50 23.57 -10.99
CA GLU A 72 -20.59 22.61 -11.59
C GLU A 72 -21.38 21.41 -12.13
N GLN A 73 -21.30 21.20 -13.44
CA GLN A 73 -21.82 19.99 -14.06
C GLN A 73 -20.75 18.91 -14.10
N PHE A 74 -21.04 17.85 -13.38
CA PHE A 74 -20.26 16.63 -13.33
C PHE A 74 -20.66 15.77 -14.53
N ILE A 75 -19.90 15.87 -15.62
CA ILE A 75 -20.17 15.14 -16.87
C ILE A 75 -19.19 13.97 -16.99
N ASP A 76 -19.67 12.80 -17.43
CA ASP A 76 -18.82 11.66 -17.77
C ASP A 76 -18.31 11.69 -19.21
N GLY A 77 -17.38 10.79 -19.53
CA GLY A 77 -16.80 10.68 -20.85
C GLY A 77 -17.79 10.26 -21.95
N THR A 78 -19.05 10.01 -21.61
CA THR A 78 -20.16 9.76 -22.53
C THR A 78 -21.12 10.94 -22.68
N GLY A 79 -20.90 12.02 -21.94
CA GLY A 79 -21.76 13.21 -21.93
C GLY A 79 -22.91 13.14 -20.93
N GLU A 80 -22.99 12.10 -20.10
CA GLU A 80 -24.04 11.94 -19.09
C GLU A 80 -23.69 12.73 -17.82
N ILE A 81 -24.66 13.44 -17.26
CA ILE A 81 -24.51 14.13 -15.97
C ILE A 81 -24.60 13.09 -14.86
N TYR A 82 -23.61 13.04 -13.99
CA TYR A 82 -23.65 12.30 -12.74
C TYR A 82 -23.63 13.27 -11.56
N GLN A 83 -24.15 12.85 -10.42
CA GLN A 83 -24.15 13.66 -9.21
C GLN A 83 -23.34 12.95 -8.13
N PRO A 84 -22.08 13.35 -7.88
CA PRO A 84 -21.36 12.85 -6.72
C PRO A 84 -22.06 13.38 -5.46
N TYR A 85 -22.01 12.60 -4.39
CA TYR A 85 -22.55 13.00 -3.11
C TYR A 85 -21.56 12.69 -1.99
N GLY A 86 -21.63 13.48 -0.92
CA GLY A 86 -20.72 13.38 0.20
C GLY A 86 -21.04 12.22 1.12
N GLU A 87 -20.16 11.23 1.16
CA GLU A 87 -20.24 10.13 2.09
C GLU A 87 -18.82 9.75 2.52
N ILE A 88 -18.58 9.74 3.83
CA ILE A 88 -17.34 9.23 4.39
C ILE A 88 -17.40 7.69 4.31
N PRO A 89 -16.35 7.02 3.80
CA PRO A 89 -16.35 5.57 3.75
C PRO A 89 -16.57 4.94 5.13
N THR A 90 -17.34 3.86 5.21
CA THR A 90 -17.39 3.05 6.43
C THR A 90 -16.04 2.39 6.72
N LEU A 91 -15.70 2.21 8.01
CA LEU A 91 -14.55 1.41 8.44
C LEU A 91 -14.54 0.02 7.79
N ARG A 92 -13.41 -0.34 7.18
CA ARG A 92 -13.27 -1.56 6.38
C ARG A 92 -11.82 -2.01 6.25
N SER A 93 -11.62 -3.29 5.91
CA SER A 93 -10.33 -3.87 5.55
C SER A 93 -10.32 -4.42 4.12
N GLY A 94 -9.13 -4.66 3.58
CA GLY A 94 -8.96 -5.30 2.27
C GLY A 94 -9.52 -4.48 1.10
N HIS A 95 -9.70 -3.18 1.27
CA HIS A 95 -9.98 -2.25 0.19
C HIS A 95 -8.68 -1.95 -0.59
N SER A 96 -8.82 -1.48 -1.82
CA SER A 96 -7.68 -0.97 -2.59
C SER A 96 -7.84 0.53 -2.84
N VAL A 97 -6.72 1.24 -2.92
CA VAL A 97 -6.67 2.68 -3.22
C VAL A 97 -5.66 2.92 -4.33
N VAL A 98 -6.02 3.78 -5.29
CA VAL A 98 -5.12 4.22 -6.36
C VAL A 98 -5.12 5.74 -6.48
N ALA A 99 -3.97 6.31 -6.85
CA ALA A 99 -3.85 7.73 -7.18
C ALA A 99 -4.18 7.95 -8.66
N TYR A 100 -5.01 8.94 -8.97
CA TYR A 100 -5.27 9.36 -10.35
C TYR A 100 -5.60 10.86 -10.38
N LYS A 101 -4.85 11.62 -11.19
CA LYS A 101 -5.00 13.07 -11.40
C LYS A 101 -5.20 13.88 -10.11
N GLY A 102 -4.30 13.67 -9.14
CA GLY A 102 -4.30 14.43 -7.89
C GLY A 102 -5.34 13.97 -6.84
N LYS A 103 -6.11 12.91 -7.11
CA LYS A 103 -7.12 12.39 -6.18
C LYS A 103 -6.88 10.92 -5.86
N ALA A 104 -7.43 10.46 -4.74
CA ALA A 104 -7.43 9.05 -4.35
C ALA A 104 -8.75 8.40 -4.74
N TYR A 105 -8.70 7.23 -5.36
CA TYR A 105 -9.88 6.42 -5.67
C TYR A 105 -9.80 5.11 -4.89
N MET A 106 -10.84 4.81 -4.11
CA MET A 106 -10.92 3.65 -3.25
C MET A 106 -12.10 2.77 -3.62
N TRP A 107 -11.89 1.46 -3.70
CA TRP A 107 -12.96 0.51 -4.00
C TRP A 107 -12.86 -0.79 -3.18
N GLY A 108 -14.04 -1.39 -2.95
CA GLY A 108 -14.20 -2.67 -2.28
C GLY A 108 -13.88 -2.65 -0.79
N GLY A 109 -13.47 -3.80 -0.28
CA GLY A 109 -13.19 -4.07 1.13
C GLY A 109 -14.40 -4.54 1.92
N TYR A 110 -14.12 -5.14 3.08
CA TYR A 110 -15.11 -5.70 4.00
C TYR A 110 -15.40 -4.72 5.15
N CYS A 111 -16.64 -4.28 5.25
CA CYS A 111 -17.11 -3.35 6.27
C CYS A 111 -17.58 -4.12 7.51
N TYR A 112 -16.74 -4.25 8.53
CA TYR A 112 -17.01 -5.06 9.73
C TYR A 112 -18.31 -4.68 10.45
N GLY A 113 -18.57 -3.39 10.66
CA GLY A 113 -19.76 -2.94 11.40
C GLY A 113 -21.09 -3.21 10.69
N ARG A 114 -21.05 -3.60 9.40
CA ARG A 114 -22.24 -3.92 8.60
C ARG A 114 -22.21 -5.35 8.05
N GLU A 115 -21.11 -6.08 8.24
CA GLU A 115 -20.87 -7.41 7.69
C GLU A 115 -21.09 -7.52 6.17
N ILE A 116 -20.80 -6.45 5.43
CA ILE A 116 -20.97 -6.40 3.96
C ILE A 116 -19.67 -6.05 3.24
N LEU A 117 -19.53 -6.56 2.02
CA LEU A 117 -18.53 -6.08 1.07
C LEU A 117 -19.04 -4.81 0.39
N SER A 118 -18.18 -3.80 0.31
CA SER A 118 -18.58 -2.52 -0.30
C SER A 118 -18.63 -2.59 -1.82
N THR A 119 -19.70 -2.02 -2.39
CA THR A 119 -19.91 -1.84 -3.83
C THR A 119 -19.41 -0.49 -4.33
N SER A 120 -19.34 0.51 -3.44
CA SER A 120 -19.12 1.91 -3.79
C SER A 120 -17.67 2.21 -4.20
N LEU A 121 -17.52 3.05 -5.21
CA LEU A 121 -16.26 3.69 -5.56
C LEU A 121 -16.22 5.07 -4.89
N TYR A 122 -15.26 5.27 -4.00
CA TYR A 122 -15.06 6.54 -3.30
C TYR A 122 -13.92 7.32 -3.96
N CYS A 123 -14.05 8.64 -3.97
CA CYS A 123 -13.00 9.58 -4.36
C CYS A 123 -12.70 10.49 -3.17
N PHE A 124 -11.43 10.54 -2.77
CA PHE A 124 -10.92 11.52 -1.81
C PHE A 124 -10.17 12.63 -2.54
N ASP A 125 -10.61 13.86 -2.30
CA ASP A 125 -9.93 15.06 -2.76
C ASP A 125 -9.04 15.61 -1.64
N PRO A 126 -7.70 15.58 -1.78
CA PRO A 126 -6.80 16.07 -0.74
C PRO A 126 -6.78 17.60 -0.61
N GLU A 127 -7.16 18.35 -1.63
CA GLU A 127 -7.21 19.83 -1.59
C GLU A 127 -8.44 20.28 -0.79
N GLU A 128 -9.60 19.73 -1.14
CA GLU A 128 -10.86 20.01 -0.46
C GLU A 128 -10.99 19.27 0.88
N ARG A 129 -10.20 18.20 1.08
CA ARG A 129 -10.28 17.25 2.20
C ARG A 129 -11.66 16.63 2.31
N THR A 130 -12.26 16.29 1.18
CA THR A 130 -13.62 15.75 1.10
C THR A 130 -13.64 14.35 0.51
N TRP A 131 -14.60 13.54 0.98
CA TRP A 131 -14.94 12.27 0.35
C TRP A 131 -16.21 12.43 -0.48
N SER A 132 -16.21 11.85 -1.67
CA SER A 132 -17.39 11.71 -2.52
C SER A 132 -17.56 10.27 -2.98
N VAL A 133 -18.80 9.83 -3.14
CA VAL A 133 -19.11 8.59 -3.85
C VAL A 133 -19.25 8.92 -5.32
N ILE A 134 -18.58 8.12 -6.16
CA ILE A 134 -18.63 8.23 -7.61
C ILE A 134 -19.68 7.24 -8.13
N PRO A 135 -20.83 7.73 -8.63
CA PRO A 135 -21.79 6.91 -9.33
C PRO A 135 -21.13 6.23 -10.54
N HIS A 136 -21.56 5.01 -10.80
CA HIS A 136 -21.17 4.26 -11.97
C HIS A 136 -22.39 3.51 -12.49
N VAL A 137 -22.43 3.29 -13.80
CA VAL A 137 -23.58 2.71 -14.49
C VAL A 137 -23.13 1.48 -15.28
N GLY A 138 -24.02 0.50 -15.43
CA GLY A 138 -23.76 -0.72 -16.19
C GLY A 138 -23.18 -1.87 -15.36
N PRO A 139 -22.58 -2.89 -16.01
CA PRO A 139 -22.04 -4.05 -15.33
C PRO A 139 -20.89 -3.69 -14.39
N THR A 140 -20.92 -4.20 -13.17
CA THR A 140 -19.90 -3.92 -12.15
C THR A 140 -19.24 -5.21 -11.68
N PRO A 141 -17.97 -5.15 -11.23
CA PRO A 141 -17.38 -6.27 -10.53
C PRO A 141 -18.18 -6.57 -9.26
N ALA A 142 -18.39 -7.86 -8.99
CA ALA A 142 -18.93 -8.28 -7.70
C ALA A 142 -18.08 -7.70 -6.54
N PRO A 143 -18.71 -7.19 -5.47
CA PRO A 143 -18.02 -6.68 -4.29
C PRO A 143 -17.01 -7.68 -3.76
N ARG A 144 -15.82 -7.20 -3.40
CA ARG A 144 -14.72 -8.06 -2.96
C ARG A 144 -13.75 -7.34 -2.04
N GLU A 145 -13.00 -8.11 -1.26
CA GLU A 145 -11.89 -7.63 -0.43
C GLU A 145 -10.57 -8.30 -0.83
N LYS A 146 -9.44 -7.75 -0.38
CA LYS A 146 -8.08 -8.30 -0.55
C LYS A 146 -7.66 -8.49 -2.02
N HIS A 147 -8.29 -7.72 -2.90
CA HIS A 147 -7.89 -7.58 -4.30
C HIS A 147 -6.78 -6.53 -4.40
N THR A 148 -6.07 -6.51 -5.53
CA THR A 148 -5.15 -5.41 -5.85
C THR A 148 -5.77 -4.51 -6.91
N ALA A 149 -5.37 -3.25 -6.89
CA ALA A 149 -5.70 -2.29 -7.93
C ALA A 149 -4.44 -1.56 -8.40
N VAL A 150 -4.37 -1.29 -9.69
CA VAL A 150 -3.31 -0.50 -10.32
C VAL A 150 -3.92 0.48 -11.31
N VAL A 151 -3.16 1.51 -11.71
CA VAL A 151 -3.57 2.44 -12.76
C VAL A 151 -2.73 2.21 -14.01
N PHE A 152 -3.40 2.13 -15.15
CA PHE A 152 -2.77 2.15 -16.46
C PHE A 152 -3.58 3.03 -17.39
N ASN A 153 -2.94 4.08 -17.92
CA ASN A 153 -3.61 5.18 -18.63
C ASN A 153 -4.74 5.78 -17.77
N ASP A 154 -5.96 5.89 -18.33
CA ASP A 154 -7.14 6.40 -17.63
C ASP A 154 -8.02 5.27 -17.06
N MET A 155 -7.42 4.12 -16.71
CA MET A 155 -8.14 2.98 -16.13
C MET A 155 -7.54 2.51 -14.80
N MET A 156 -8.40 2.32 -13.79
CA MET A 156 -8.10 1.50 -12.62
C MET A 156 -8.36 0.04 -12.97
N ILE A 157 -7.34 -0.80 -12.86
CA ILE A 157 -7.43 -2.23 -13.15
C ILE A 157 -7.40 -2.99 -11.83
N ILE A 158 -8.39 -3.84 -11.58
CA ILE A 158 -8.45 -4.70 -10.41
C ILE A 158 -8.27 -6.17 -10.77
N TYR A 159 -7.60 -6.91 -9.91
CA TYR A 159 -7.40 -8.36 -10.05
C TYR A 159 -7.46 -9.06 -8.67
N GLY A 160 -7.92 -10.30 -8.66
CA GLY A 160 -7.99 -11.10 -7.45
C GLY A 160 -9.13 -10.69 -6.52
N GLY A 161 -8.99 -11.07 -5.26
CA GLY A 161 -9.92 -10.78 -4.18
C GLY A 161 -10.89 -11.90 -3.86
N LEU A 162 -11.54 -11.76 -2.71
CA LEU A 162 -12.53 -12.69 -2.15
C LEU A 162 -13.93 -12.07 -2.25
N ILE A 163 -14.89 -12.84 -2.77
CA ILE A 163 -16.32 -12.53 -2.72
C ILE A 163 -16.96 -13.36 -1.59
N ASN A 164 -17.47 -12.69 -0.56
CA ASN A 164 -17.85 -13.30 0.72
C ASN A 164 -19.02 -14.30 0.58
N ASN A 165 -20.05 -13.96 -0.21
CA ASN A 165 -21.23 -14.83 -0.38
C ASN A 165 -20.93 -16.18 -1.06
N GLN A 166 -19.72 -16.38 -1.61
CA GLN A 166 -19.32 -17.59 -2.32
C GLN A 166 -18.00 -18.19 -1.80
N LEU A 167 -17.35 -17.54 -0.82
CA LEU A 167 -15.97 -17.82 -0.41
C LEU A 167 -15.00 -18.01 -1.59
N ARG A 168 -15.26 -17.33 -2.72
CA ARG A 168 -14.61 -17.60 -4.00
C ARG A 168 -13.52 -16.58 -4.26
N PHE A 169 -12.34 -17.07 -4.63
CA PHE A 169 -11.24 -16.20 -5.05
C PHE A 169 -11.38 -15.87 -6.54
N CYS A 170 -11.29 -14.60 -6.88
CA CYS A 170 -11.55 -14.11 -8.23
C CYS A 170 -10.30 -14.22 -9.12
N GLU A 171 -10.48 -14.72 -10.34
CA GLU A 171 -9.44 -14.74 -11.38
C GLU A 171 -9.68 -13.69 -12.49
N ASN A 172 -10.82 -12.99 -12.42
CA ASN A 172 -11.18 -12.02 -13.44
C ASN A 172 -10.47 -10.67 -13.24
N VAL A 173 -10.21 -10.00 -14.37
CA VAL A 173 -9.68 -8.65 -14.44
C VAL A 173 -10.80 -7.70 -14.82
N TRP A 174 -10.97 -6.64 -14.02
CA TRP A 174 -11.92 -5.57 -14.30
C TRP A 174 -11.19 -4.25 -14.43
N GLY A 175 -11.66 -3.41 -15.35
CA GLY A 175 -11.17 -2.05 -15.53
C GLY A 175 -12.26 -1.03 -15.24
N TYR A 176 -11.99 -0.02 -14.42
CA TYR A 176 -12.82 1.17 -14.30
C TYR A 176 -12.17 2.32 -15.07
N ASN A 177 -12.86 2.85 -16.08
CA ASN A 177 -12.36 3.98 -16.83
C ASN A 177 -12.75 5.28 -16.10
N PHE A 178 -11.76 6.05 -15.67
CA PHE A 178 -11.99 7.29 -14.93
C PHE A 178 -12.69 8.38 -15.73
N ARG A 179 -12.55 8.37 -17.07
CA ARG A 179 -13.22 9.34 -17.94
C ARG A 179 -14.68 8.96 -18.11
N THR A 180 -14.97 7.75 -18.56
CA THR A 180 -16.35 7.31 -18.86
C THR A 180 -17.13 6.89 -17.60
N ARG A 181 -16.46 6.76 -16.46
CA ARG A 181 -17.02 6.29 -15.17
C ARG A 181 -17.74 4.94 -15.26
N LYS A 182 -17.30 4.10 -16.18
CA LYS A 182 -17.88 2.79 -16.44
C LYS A 182 -16.86 1.70 -16.11
N TRP A 183 -17.38 0.61 -15.56
CA TRP A 183 -16.65 -0.62 -15.37
C TRP A 183 -16.73 -1.47 -16.65
N TYR A 184 -15.64 -2.17 -16.94
CA TYR A 184 -15.49 -3.06 -18.07
C TYR A 184 -14.89 -4.38 -17.59
N SER A 185 -15.55 -5.48 -17.93
CA SER A 185 -14.90 -6.79 -17.83
C SER A 185 -13.88 -6.88 -18.96
N THR A 186 -12.63 -7.13 -18.62
CA THR A 186 -11.58 -7.25 -19.65
C THR A 186 -11.61 -8.67 -20.19
N LEU A 187 -11.67 -8.84 -21.51
CA LEU A 187 -11.45 -10.13 -22.13
C LEU A 187 -9.98 -10.51 -21.93
N ILE A 188 -9.74 -11.53 -21.10
CA ILE A 188 -8.40 -12.02 -20.79
C ILE A 188 -8.14 -13.37 -21.45
N THR A 189 -6.93 -13.55 -21.94
CA THR A 189 -6.45 -14.78 -22.60
C THR A 189 -5.08 -15.19 -22.07
N GLY A 190 -4.55 -16.33 -22.53
CA GLY A 190 -3.21 -16.80 -22.15
C GLY A 190 -3.19 -17.65 -20.88
N ASP A 191 -2.08 -17.59 -20.15
CA ASP A 191 -1.84 -18.39 -18.94
C ASP A 191 -2.57 -17.78 -17.74
N ILE A 192 -3.90 -17.86 -17.74
CA ILE A 192 -4.76 -17.23 -16.74
C ILE A 192 -4.37 -17.72 -15.33
N PRO A 193 -3.89 -16.85 -14.44
CA PRO A 193 -3.52 -17.22 -13.10
C PRO A 193 -4.77 -17.51 -12.25
N ARG A 194 -4.61 -18.47 -11.34
CA ARG A 194 -5.62 -18.78 -10.32
C ARG A 194 -6.01 -17.55 -9.53
N GLY A 195 -7.30 -17.46 -9.20
CA GLY A 195 -7.81 -16.45 -8.30
C GLY A 195 -7.12 -16.48 -6.95
N ARG A 196 -6.80 -15.30 -6.42
CA ARG A 196 -5.92 -15.14 -5.24
C ARG A 196 -6.25 -13.93 -4.39
N ILE A 197 -5.85 -13.98 -3.13
CA ILE A 197 -5.92 -12.88 -2.16
C ILE A 197 -4.54 -12.62 -1.55
N HIS A 198 -4.38 -11.49 -0.85
CA HIS A 198 -3.14 -11.12 -0.16
C HIS A 198 -1.90 -11.06 -1.08
N HIS A 199 -2.14 -10.87 -2.38
CA HIS A 199 -1.10 -10.66 -3.38
C HIS A 199 -0.82 -9.17 -3.51
N THR A 200 0.26 -8.84 -4.21
CA THR A 200 0.60 -7.46 -4.53
C THR A 200 0.72 -7.31 -6.05
N ALA A 201 0.51 -6.10 -6.54
CA ALA A 201 0.58 -5.81 -7.96
C ALA A 201 1.17 -4.43 -8.23
N CYS A 202 1.86 -4.30 -9.36
CA CYS A 202 2.31 -3.02 -9.89
C CYS A 202 2.25 -3.00 -11.41
N VAL A 203 2.41 -1.81 -11.99
CA VAL A 203 2.50 -1.61 -13.44
C VAL A 203 3.90 -1.10 -13.76
N ILE A 204 4.54 -1.74 -14.73
CA ILE A 204 5.78 -1.27 -15.34
C ILE A 204 5.51 -1.20 -16.84
N GLU A 205 5.66 0.00 -17.40
CA GLU A 205 5.31 0.31 -18.79
C GLU A 205 3.88 -0.13 -19.16
N LYS A 206 3.75 -1.23 -19.92
CA LYS A 206 2.50 -1.75 -20.49
C LYS A 206 2.06 -3.07 -19.85
N LYS A 207 2.73 -3.49 -18.77
CA LYS A 207 2.52 -4.78 -18.14
C LYS A 207 2.16 -4.61 -16.67
N MET A 208 1.18 -5.37 -16.23
CA MET A 208 0.86 -5.53 -14.81
C MET A 208 1.57 -6.78 -14.29
N TYR A 209 2.31 -6.61 -13.20
CA TYR A 209 3.04 -7.68 -12.52
C TYR A 209 2.29 -8.01 -11.24
N VAL A 210 1.85 -9.26 -11.10
CA VAL A 210 1.16 -9.77 -9.92
C VAL A 210 2.04 -10.78 -9.23
N PHE A 211 2.33 -10.57 -7.95
CA PHE A 211 3.24 -11.44 -7.20
C PHE A 211 2.64 -11.93 -5.89
N GLY A 212 2.86 -13.22 -5.62
CA GLY A 212 2.53 -13.82 -4.33
C GLY A 212 1.04 -14.00 -4.10
N GLY A 213 0.67 -13.98 -2.82
CA GLY A 213 -0.67 -14.28 -2.33
C GLY A 213 -0.92 -15.76 -2.13
N VAL A 214 -2.20 -16.10 -1.90
CA VAL A 214 -2.67 -17.47 -1.74
C VAL A 214 -3.92 -17.70 -2.60
N ASP A 215 -4.02 -18.88 -3.20
CA ASP A 215 -5.21 -19.34 -3.90
C ASP A 215 -6.13 -20.12 -2.97
N GLN A 216 -7.30 -20.53 -3.48
CA GLN A 216 -8.31 -21.29 -2.72
C GLN A 216 -7.77 -22.61 -2.15
N SER A 217 -6.79 -23.20 -2.83
CA SER A 217 -6.18 -24.48 -2.48
C SER A 217 -4.90 -24.31 -1.66
N ASN A 218 -4.58 -23.08 -1.25
CA ASN A 218 -3.37 -22.72 -0.52
C ASN A 218 -2.07 -23.16 -1.23
N HIS A 219 -1.98 -22.97 -2.54
CA HIS A 219 -0.73 -23.15 -3.29
C HIS A 219 0.20 -21.94 -3.13
N ALA A 220 1.50 -22.20 -3.25
CA ALA A 220 2.51 -21.17 -3.38
C ALA A 220 2.37 -20.44 -4.73
N LEU A 221 2.09 -19.15 -4.68
CA LEU A 221 1.98 -18.30 -5.87
C LEU A 221 3.22 -17.41 -6.03
N TYR A 222 3.62 -17.20 -7.28
CA TYR A 222 4.80 -16.40 -7.64
C TYR A 222 4.40 -15.27 -8.60
N LEU A 223 5.29 -14.90 -9.53
CA LEU A 223 5.07 -13.84 -10.49
C LEU A 223 4.17 -14.31 -11.63
N ASN A 224 3.14 -13.52 -11.94
CA ASN A 224 2.37 -13.59 -13.17
C ASN A 224 2.39 -12.20 -13.83
N VAL A 225 2.38 -12.17 -15.16
CA VAL A 225 2.52 -10.93 -15.93
C VAL A 225 1.38 -10.82 -16.93
N LEU A 226 0.64 -9.72 -16.88
CA LEU A 226 -0.46 -9.41 -17.79
C LEU A 226 -0.03 -8.29 -18.73
N ASP A 227 -0.03 -8.56 -20.04
CA ASP A 227 0.06 -7.50 -21.05
C ASP A 227 -1.27 -6.72 -21.07
N LEU A 228 -1.22 -5.47 -20.61
CA LEU A 228 -2.39 -4.62 -20.46
C LEU A 228 -2.93 -4.08 -21.79
N ARG A 229 -2.14 -4.13 -22.87
CA ARG A 229 -2.61 -3.74 -24.21
C ARG A 229 -3.34 -4.88 -24.89
N ARG A 230 -2.88 -6.11 -24.69
CA ARG A 230 -3.44 -7.30 -25.36
C ARG A 230 -4.51 -8.01 -24.52
N GLY A 231 -4.56 -7.75 -23.21
CA GLY A 231 -5.38 -8.55 -22.30
C GLY A 231 -4.91 -10.01 -22.26
N HIS A 232 -3.59 -10.22 -22.21
CA HIS A 232 -2.99 -11.54 -22.33
C HIS A 232 -2.02 -11.82 -21.18
N TRP A 233 -2.30 -12.86 -20.41
CA TRP A 233 -1.37 -13.36 -19.39
C TRP A 233 -0.23 -14.12 -20.06
N GLU A 234 0.99 -13.67 -19.80
CA GLU A 234 2.20 -14.24 -20.38
C GLU A 234 2.72 -15.43 -19.58
N THR A 235 3.31 -16.40 -20.28
CA THR A 235 4.12 -17.44 -19.67
C THR A 235 5.40 -16.83 -19.08
N THR A 236 5.53 -16.86 -17.76
CA THR A 236 6.69 -16.26 -17.08
C THR A 236 7.86 -17.24 -17.00
N ASN A 237 8.98 -16.91 -17.65
CA ASN A 237 10.25 -17.60 -17.45
C ASN A 237 11.25 -16.67 -16.75
N VAL A 238 11.26 -16.73 -15.41
CA VAL A 238 12.09 -15.84 -14.59
C VAL A 238 13.36 -16.52 -14.11
N THR A 239 14.50 -15.85 -14.09
CA THR A 239 15.79 -16.40 -13.63
C THR A 239 16.28 -15.70 -12.34
N GLY A 240 17.45 -16.10 -11.84
CA GLY A 240 18.11 -15.45 -10.70
C GLY A 240 17.60 -15.86 -9.31
N HIS A 241 17.86 -15.01 -8.32
CA HIS A 241 17.54 -15.25 -6.90
C HIS A 241 16.08 -14.92 -6.60
N ARG A 242 15.19 -15.88 -6.87
CA ARG A 242 13.75 -15.70 -6.70
C ARG A 242 13.38 -15.55 -5.21
N PRO A 243 12.47 -14.62 -4.87
CA PRO A 243 11.85 -14.59 -3.54
C PRO A 243 11.09 -15.89 -3.26
N TYR A 244 10.95 -16.24 -1.97
CA TYR A 244 9.96 -17.24 -1.57
C TYR A 244 8.55 -16.76 -1.92
N ALA A 245 7.63 -17.70 -2.13
CA ALA A 245 6.22 -17.36 -2.14
C ALA A 245 5.83 -16.71 -0.81
N VAL A 246 5.26 -15.52 -0.89
CA VAL A 246 4.85 -14.71 0.26
C VAL A 246 3.44 -14.17 0.01
N ARG A 247 2.72 -13.97 1.09
CA ARG A 247 1.48 -13.18 1.13
C ARG A 247 1.73 -11.88 1.90
N ASP A 248 0.89 -10.88 1.67
CA ASP A 248 0.92 -9.60 2.40
C ASP A 248 2.24 -8.85 2.30
N ALA A 249 2.98 -9.08 1.20
CA ALA A 249 4.16 -8.32 0.86
C ALA A 249 3.78 -6.98 0.24
N CYS A 250 4.62 -5.97 0.43
CA CYS A 250 4.51 -4.72 -0.31
C CYS A 250 5.26 -4.81 -1.63
N CYS A 251 4.73 -4.11 -2.63
CA CYS A 251 5.37 -3.91 -3.91
C CYS A 251 5.47 -2.43 -4.21
N TRP A 252 6.60 -2.04 -4.80
CA TRP A 252 6.75 -0.73 -5.42
C TRP A 252 7.60 -0.82 -6.67
N VAL A 253 7.56 0.25 -7.47
CA VAL A 253 8.35 0.41 -8.69
C VAL A 253 9.35 1.53 -8.48
N HIS A 254 10.61 1.28 -8.81
CA HIS A 254 11.67 2.29 -8.85
C HIS A 254 12.60 1.97 -10.02
N ASN A 255 12.91 2.98 -10.86
CA ASN A 255 13.75 2.85 -12.05
C ASN A 255 13.41 1.64 -12.94
N ASN A 256 12.13 1.54 -13.34
CA ASN A 256 11.57 0.47 -14.18
C ASN A 256 11.72 -0.96 -13.59
N LYS A 257 11.95 -1.08 -12.27
CA LYS A 257 12.16 -2.36 -11.60
C LYS A 257 11.16 -2.52 -10.47
N MET A 258 10.65 -3.74 -10.35
CA MET A 258 9.71 -4.12 -9.30
C MET A 258 10.49 -4.53 -8.06
N TYR A 259 10.08 -4.05 -6.90
CA TYR A 259 10.65 -4.45 -5.62
C TYR A 259 9.57 -5.11 -4.78
N ILE A 260 9.93 -6.23 -4.14
CA ILE A 260 9.09 -6.94 -3.18
C ILE A 260 9.74 -6.87 -1.82
N PHE A 261 9.00 -6.38 -0.84
CA PHE A 261 9.47 -6.28 0.53
C PHE A 261 8.52 -6.89 1.54
N ALA A 262 9.13 -7.68 2.40
CA ALA A 262 8.51 -8.36 3.52
C ALA A 262 7.33 -9.27 3.15
N GLY A 263 6.37 -9.42 4.06
CA GLY A 263 5.27 -10.38 3.97
C GLY A 263 5.51 -11.66 4.79
N CYS A 264 4.47 -12.49 4.77
CA CYS A 264 4.42 -13.77 5.45
C CYS A 264 4.78 -14.90 4.46
N ARG A 265 5.84 -15.65 4.77
CA ARG A 265 6.33 -16.75 3.93
C ARG A 265 5.32 -17.88 3.91
N HIS A 266 4.98 -18.34 2.72
CA HIS A 266 3.95 -19.35 2.50
C HIS A 266 4.25 -20.70 3.21
N ARG A 267 5.51 -21.13 3.22
CA ARG A 267 5.93 -22.46 3.73
C ARG A 267 5.62 -22.66 5.22
N ASP A 268 5.90 -21.66 6.04
CA ASP A 268 5.96 -21.78 7.50
C ASP A 268 5.34 -20.60 8.24
N GLY A 269 4.78 -19.63 7.52
CA GLY A 269 4.15 -18.46 8.10
C GLY A 269 5.13 -17.42 8.63
N GLN A 270 6.45 -17.60 8.49
CA GLN A 270 7.43 -16.67 9.04
C GLN A 270 7.34 -15.30 8.36
N TYR A 271 7.31 -14.23 9.15
CA TYR A 271 7.46 -12.88 8.62
C TYR A 271 8.93 -12.61 8.28
N VAL A 272 9.20 -12.27 7.02
CA VAL A 272 10.59 -12.15 6.52
C VAL A 272 10.90 -10.69 6.19
N PRO A 273 11.96 -10.05 6.68
CA PRO A 273 12.32 -8.67 6.30
C PRO A 273 13.18 -8.63 5.03
N SER A 274 12.86 -9.46 4.02
CA SER A 274 13.70 -9.58 2.82
C SER A 274 13.26 -8.63 1.72
N LEU A 275 14.23 -8.00 1.06
CA LEU A 275 14.04 -7.17 -0.14
C LEU A 275 14.52 -7.91 -1.39
N TYR A 276 13.65 -8.02 -2.37
CA TYR A 276 13.97 -8.57 -3.68
C TYR A 276 13.65 -7.55 -4.76
N ARG A 277 14.43 -7.57 -5.84
CA ARG A 277 14.23 -6.76 -7.03
C ARG A 277 14.04 -7.67 -8.24
N PHE A 278 13.02 -7.42 -9.02
CA PHE A 278 12.81 -8.02 -10.33
C PHE A 278 13.13 -7.00 -11.43
N ASP A 279 13.97 -7.43 -12.36
CA ASP A 279 14.31 -6.69 -13.55
C ASP A 279 13.51 -7.24 -14.73
N PRO A 280 12.50 -6.50 -15.25
CA PRO A 280 11.63 -7.00 -16.30
C PRO A 280 12.33 -7.08 -17.67
N GLU A 281 13.38 -6.30 -17.92
CA GLU A 281 14.10 -6.29 -19.21
C GLU A 281 14.82 -7.62 -19.46
N ILE A 282 15.44 -8.16 -18.41
CA ILE A 282 16.18 -9.45 -18.46
C ILE A 282 15.44 -10.59 -17.74
N SER A 283 14.22 -10.32 -17.25
CA SER A 283 13.38 -11.28 -16.50
C SER A 283 14.13 -11.99 -15.36
N MET A 284 14.87 -11.23 -14.55
CA MET A 284 15.74 -11.76 -13.50
C MET A 284 15.45 -11.18 -12.13
N TRP A 285 15.39 -12.05 -11.11
CA TRP A 285 15.32 -11.65 -9.71
C TRP A 285 16.70 -11.52 -9.08
N SER A 286 16.85 -10.54 -8.19
CA SER A 286 18.03 -10.31 -7.37
C SER A 286 17.62 -10.06 -5.93
N LYS A 287 18.30 -10.71 -4.96
CA LYS A 287 18.14 -10.36 -3.54
C LYS A 287 18.95 -9.11 -3.24
N ILE A 288 18.30 -8.10 -2.69
CA ILE A 288 18.96 -6.85 -2.29
C ILE A 288 19.28 -6.92 -0.80
N ARG A 289 20.48 -6.47 -0.44
CA ARG A 289 20.92 -6.34 0.95
C ARG A 289 21.19 -4.86 1.23
N PRO A 290 20.18 -4.12 1.73
CA PRO A 290 20.41 -2.76 2.15
C PRO A 290 21.40 -2.67 3.32
N PHE A 291 22.08 -1.54 3.44
CA PHE A 291 22.90 -1.17 4.59
C PHE A 291 22.29 0.06 5.29
N GLY A 292 22.99 0.63 6.27
CA GLY A 292 22.53 1.81 7.02
C GLY A 292 21.87 1.40 8.33
N PHE A 293 20.76 2.04 8.68
CA PHE A 293 19.98 1.67 9.86
C PHE A 293 19.39 0.26 9.75
N ARG A 294 18.95 -0.25 10.91
CA ARG A 294 18.11 -1.44 10.95
C ARG A 294 16.79 -1.10 10.25
N GLY A 295 16.59 -1.66 9.07
CA GLY A 295 15.34 -1.49 8.32
C GLY A 295 14.14 -2.18 8.99
N ALA A 296 12.98 -2.00 8.37
CA ALA A 296 11.72 -2.56 8.84
C ALA A 296 11.81 -4.07 9.13
N SER A 297 11.24 -4.47 10.26
CA SER A 297 11.08 -5.88 10.65
C SER A 297 10.19 -6.65 9.66
N GLY A 298 10.27 -7.99 9.70
CA GLY A 298 9.38 -8.84 8.93
C GLY A 298 7.94 -8.62 9.41
N ARG A 299 7.04 -8.28 8.49
CA ARG A 299 5.67 -7.86 8.79
C ARG A 299 4.71 -8.19 7.65
N GLN A 300 3.42 -8.12 7.93
CA GLN A 300 2.31 -8.26 6.99
C GLN A 300 1.36 -7.07 7.09
N HIS A 301 0.50 -6.86 6.08
CA HIS A 301 -0.49 -5.77 6.02
C HIS A 301 0.12 -4.36 6.21
N HIS A 302 1.42 -4.22 5.97
CA HIS A 302 2.12 -2.94 5.96
C HIS A 302 1.87 -2.21 4.65
N CYS A 303 2.23 -0.94 4.62
CA CYS A 303 2.22 -0.12 3.42
C CYS A 303 3.66 0.13 2.93
N GLY A 304 3.80 0.25 1.61
CA GLY A 304 5.06 0.52 0.93
C GLY A 304 4.82 1.40 -0.28
N VAL A 305 5.39 2.59 -0.31
CA VAL A 305 5.23 3.56 -1.41
C VAL A 305 6.56 4.21 -1.75
N VAL A 306 6.68 4.78 -2.95
CA VAL A 306 7.91 5.47 -3.41
C VAL A 306 7.63 6.93 -3.70
N VAL A 307 8.46 7.81 -3.15
CA VAL A 307 8.52 9.24 -3.50
C VAL A 307 9.95 9.55 -3.91
N GLY A 308 10.15 10.01 -5.15
CA GLY A 308 11.48 10.20 -5.72
C GLY A 308 12.31 8.91 -5.69
N ASP A 309 13.51 9.00 -5.11
CA ASP A 309 14.44 7.87 -4.93
C ASP A 309 14.32 7.17 -3.58
N CYS A 310 13.22 7.40 -2.84
CA CYS A 310 13.02 6.84 -1.50
C CYS A 310 11.76 5.96 -1.45
N ALA A 311 11.91 4.74 -0.93
CA ALA A 311 10.79 3.89 -0.56
C ALA A 311 10.47 4.05 0.93
N TYR A 312 9.20 4.24 1.26
CA TYR A 312 8.68 4.46 2.60
C TYR A 312 7.89 3.22 2.99
N VAL A 313 8.29 2.58 4.10
CA VAL A 313 7.64 1.40 4.66
C VAL A 313 7.15 1.71 6.05
N PHE A 314 5.86 1.55 6.28
CA PHE A 314 5.23 1.88 7.56
C PHE A 314 4.04 0.97 7.83
N THR A 315 3.57 1.03 9.08
CA THR A 315 2.43 0.24 9.59
C THR A 315 2.62 -1.27 9.42
N GLY A 316 1.53 -2.01 9.65
CA GLY A 316 1.46 -3.47 9.52
C GLY A 316 1.56 -4.18 10.86
N LEU A 317 1.64 -5.51 10.77
CA LEU A 317 1.66 -6.43 11.90
C LEU A 317 2.96 -7.22 11.89
N THR A 318 3.67 -7.23 13.01
CA THR A 318 4.85 -8.08 13.24
C THR A 318 4.55 -9.13 14.30
N GLN A 319 5.31 -10.22 14.33
CA GLN A 319 5.22 -11.21 15.41
C GLN A 319 6.02 -10.70 16.61
N SER A 320 5.43 -10.76 17.80
CA SER A 320 6.15 -10.53 19.05
C SER A 320 6.82 -11.81 19.50
N ILE A 321 8.15 -11.82 19.48
CA ILE A 321 8.95 -12.95 19.97
C ILE A 321 8.74 -13.10 21.48
N VAL A 322 8.82 -11.99 22.23
CA VAL A 322 8.69 -11.96 23.70
C VAL A 322 7.35 -12.55 24.15
N PHE A 323 6.24 -12.09 23.55
CA PHE A 323 4.93 -12.58 23.95
C PHE A 323 4.65 -14.00 23.45
N THR A 324 5.21 -14.39 22.30
CA THR A 324 5.11 -15.78 21.83
C THR A 324 5.81 -16.73 22.80
N GLU A 325 6.99 -16.36 23.31
CA GLU A 325 7.73 -17.14 24.32
C GLU A 325 7.00 -17.18 25.67
N MET A 326 6.37 -16.08 26.09
CA MET A 326 5.64 -16.02 27.35
C MET A 326 4.32 -16.79 27.34
N PHE A 327 3.57 -16.77 26.24
CA PHE A 327 2.19 -17.28 26.21
C PHE A 327 2.02 -18.57 25.38
N GLY A 328 3.05 -19.02 24.67
CA GLY A 328 3.02 -20.28 23.91
C GLY A 328 2.17 -20.25 22.64
N TYR A 329 1.60 -19.10 22.26
CA TYR A 329 0.92 -18.87 20.99
C TYR A 329 1.40 -17.56 20.35
N GLY A 330 1.42 -17.52 19.02
CA GLY A 330 1.95 -16.37 18.26
C GLY A 330 1.15 -15.09 18.52
N TYR A 331 1.75 -14.14 19.22
CA TYR A 331 1.16 -12.82 19.42
C TYR A 331 1.63 -11.85 18.32
N VAL A 332 0.71 -11.09 17.74
CA VAL A 332 1.03 -10.07 16.72
C VAL A 332 0.92 -8.67 17.32
N MET A 333 1.84 -7.78 16.97
CA MET A 333 1.84 -6.37 17.38
C MET A 333 1.61 -5.47 16.18
N GLU A 334 0.77 -4.46 16.38
CA GLU A 334 0.62 -3.34 15.44
C GLU A 334 1.86 -2.46 15.48
N MET A 335 2.34 -2.11 14.28
CA MET A 335 3.48 -1.23 14.12
C MET A 335 3.00 0.19 13.81
N CYS A 336 3.58 1.18 14.48
CA CYS A 336 3.44 2.61 14.18
C CYS A 336 4.76 3.22 13.69
N ASP A 337 5.69 2.39 13.22
CA ASP A 337 7.00 2.82 12.76
C ASP A 337 6.97 3.28 11.28
N LEU A 338 7.97 4.08 10.91
CA LEU A 338 8.28 4.54 9.57
C LEU A 338 9.75 4.25 9.27
N HIS A 339 9.99 3.52 8.19
CA HIS A 339 11.31 3.22 7.65
C HIS A 339 11.45 3.80 6.26
N VAL A 340 12.59 4.45 5.97
CA VAL A 340 12.86 5.02 4.64
C VAL A 340 14.11 4.38 4.05
N LEU A 341 13.94 3.75 2.89
CA LEU A 341 14.99 3.15 2.07
C LEU A 341 15.33 4.08 0.91
N SER A 342 16.52 4.68 0.94
CA SER A 342 17.02 5.51 -0.15
C SER A 342 17.80 4.69 -1.18
N PHE A 343 17.50 4.92 -2.46
CA PHE A 343 18.27 4.44 -3.60
C PHE A 343 19.33 5.44 -4.07
N ASN A 344 19.27 6.68 -3.58
CA ASN A 344 20.14 7.80 -3.92
C ASN A 344 20.52 8.57 -2.65
N TRP A 345 21.22 7.90 -1.74
CA TRP A 345 21.65 8.46 -0.46
C TRP A 345 22.79 9.46 -0.64
N THR A 346 22.89 10.41 0.30
CA THR A 346 23.90 11.47 0.28
C THR A 346 24.98 11.24 1.35
N LEU A 347 26.08 11.99 1.26
CA LEU A 347 27.09 12.00 2.33
C LEU A 347 26.48 12.43 3.68
N LYS A 348 25.54 13.38 3.65
CA LYS A 348 24.83 13.87 4.85
C LYS A 348 24.05 12.74 5.54
N ASP A 349 23.42 11.85 4.77
CA ASP A 349 22.72 10.67 5.32
C ASP A 349 23.70 9.70 5.98
N LEU A 350 24.84 9.42 5.33
CA LEU A 350 25.86 8.54 5.88
C LEU A 350 26.48 9.12 7.16
N SER A 351 26.75 10.42 7.20
CA SER A 351 27.23 11.11 8.39
C SER A 351 26.23 11.00 9.54
N ALA A 352 24.94 11.20 9.28
CA ALA A 352 23.90 11.05 10.30
C ALA A 352 23.79 9.61 10.82
N ILE A 353 23.86 8.61 9.93
CA ILE A 353 23.90 7.20 10.32
C ILE A 353 25.09 6.91 11.23
N ALA A 354 26.29 7.38 10.88
CA ALA A 354 27.49 7.18 11.69
C ALA A 354 27.36 7.84 13.08
N VAL A 355 26.88 9.08 13.14
CA VAL A 355 26.65 9.80 14.40
C VAL A 355 25.71 9.02 15.32
N LEU A 356 24.62 8.47 14.77
CA LEU A 356 23.62 7.74 15.55
C LEU A 356 24.09 6.35 15.96
N GLN A 357 24.74 5.60 15.06
CA GLN A 357 25.25 4.26 15.35
C GLN A 357 26.37 4.25 16.39
N HIS A 358 27.19 5.30 16.43
CA HIS A 358 28.27 5.46 17.39
C HIS A 358 27.87 6.26 18.64
N GLY A 359 26.60 6.67 18.76
CA GLY A 359 26.09 7.38 19.93
C GLY A 359 26.63 8.80 20.11
N LEU A 360 27.28 9.37 19.08
CA LEU A 360 27.94 10.68 19.15
C LEU A 360 26.96 11.82 19.42
N TYR A 361 25.70 11.67 19.00
CA TYR A 361 24.65 12.64 19.30
C TYR A 361 24.38 12.81 20.81
N ARG A 362 24.67 11.80 21.64
CA ARG A 362 24.46 11.89 23.10
C ARG A 362 25.67 12.40 23.85
N ILE A 363 26.84 12.38 23.21
CA ILE A 363 28.12 12.68 23.84
C ILE A 363 28.50 14.14 23.57
N ASP A 364 28.45 14.56 22.30
CA ASP A 364 28.90 15.88 21.85
C ASP A 364 27.86 16.53 20.94
N SER A 365 26.59 16.57 21.37
CA SER A 365 25.53 17.16 20.54
C SER A 365 25.89 18.57 20.12
N ASP A 366 26.47 19.38 21.00
CA ASP A 366 26.74 20.79 20.78
C ASP A 366 27.81 21.05 19.72
N GLU A 367 28.75 20.13 19.50
CA GLU A 367 29.82 20.29 18.50
C GLU A 367 29.38 19.94 17.07
N LEU A 368 28.23 19.26 16.92
CA LEU A 368 27.73 18.91 15.60
C LEU A 368 27.29 20.16 14.81
N PRO A 369 27.60 20.24 13.50
CA PRO A 369 27.09 21.31 12.64
C PRO A 369 25.56 21.40 12.69
N LEU A 370 25.03 22.63 12.69
CA LEU A 370 23.58 22.87 12.82
C LEU A 370 22.76 22.10 11.77
N GLU A 371 23.22 22.07 10.53
CA GLU A 371 22.52 21.35 9.46
C GLU A 371 22.44 19.85 9.69
N LEU A 372 23.41 19.26 10.39
CA LEU A 372 23.43 17.85 10.75
C LEU A 372 22.53 17.60 11.96
N LYS A 373 22.52 18.50 12.96
CA LYS A 373 21.57 18.44 14.08
C LYS A 373 20.11 18.45 13.60
N VAL A 374 19.77 19.36 12.69
CA VAL A 374 18.43 19.44 12.10
C VAL A 374 18.08 18.15 11.35
N HIS A 375 19.04 17.60 10.59
CA HIS A 375 18.85 16.30 9.90
C HIS A 375 18.59 15.16 10.87
N LEU A 376 19.39 15.06 11.93
CA LEU A 376 19.27 14.05 12.97
C LEU A 376 17.94 14.13 13.69
N ALA A 377 17.48 15.33 14.03
CA ALA A 377 16.16 15.56 14.63
C ALA A 377 15.02 15.06 13.71
N MET A 378 15.07 15.39 12.43
CA MET A 378 14.09 14.88 11.45
C MET A 378 14.09 13.34 11.39
N MET A 379 15.26 12.70 11.45
CA MET A 379 15.41 11.24 11.32
C MET A 379 15.10 10.45 12.60
N THR A 380 15.04 11.10 13.78
CA THR A 380 14.97 10.39 15.07
C THR A 380 13.90 10.84 16.05
N GLU A 381 13.37 12.05 15.95
CA GLU A 381 12.29 12.49 16.83
C GLU A 381 10.98 11.76 16.50
N SER A 382 10.38 11.17 17.54
CA SER A 382 9.11 10.45 17.41
C SER A 382 7.97 11.37 16.98
N ASN A 383 7.07 10.83 16.15
CA ASN A 383 5.83 11.50 15.80
C ASN A 383 4.81 11.54 16.97
N ASP A 384 5.04 10.82 18.08
CA ASP A 384 4.18 10.89 19.28
C ASP A 384 4.29 12.23 20.04
N LEU A 385 5.31 13.03 19.75
CA LEU A 385 5.61 14.29 20.45
C LEU A 385 4.97 15.52 19.75
N LEU A 386 4.21 15.31 18.69
CA LEU A 386 3.56 16.32 17.84
C LEU A 386 2.05 16.13 17.88
#